data_AF-A0A4R0MYX6-F1
#
_entry.id   AF-A0A4R0MYX6-F1
#
_cell.length_a   1.000
_cell.length_b   1.000
_cell.length_c   1.000
_cell.angle_alpha   90.00
_cell.angle_beta   90.00
_cell.angle_gamma   90.00
#
_symmetry.space_group_name_H-M   'P 1'
#
loop_
_entity.id
_entity.type
_entity.pdbx_description
1 polymer ?
#
loop_
_entity_poly.entity_id
_entity_poly.type
_entity_poly.pdbx_seq_one_letter_code
_entity_poly.pdbx_strand_id
1 'polypeptide(L)'
;MKKIKSHLLLLILTTFAFGACQKDIVFVEGSGPGGTKPATNITKMSAKVDGVLVECDLAYAQKWTGQKAIQINGFKNPQAFAFTWDDIKGVGTYNAADIVSNAAYTANMLDPLDNSYFAESGTIKITTYNSKVIIGTFEFKAVNTDGAIKNITEGRFVINLEKDLVLDQDNDNSTFSVKIDGVQTSFLDAQIVDAGAINIIGITGNKTFALGIFNFNGPGTYDVTGAINTGAHLSYIPDINTSYHSISGKIIVTASTADGIVGTFQGILKLQDSSTTTLLTLTEGKFDVKY
;
A
#
# COMPACT_ATOMS: atom_id res chain seq x y z
N MET A 1 23.30 -57.18 38.77
CA MET A 1 22.48 -56.37 37.83
C MET A 1 21.67 -55.35 38.62
N LYS A 2 22.12 -54.08 38.69
CA LYS A 2 21.42 -53.00 39.41
C LYS A 2 20.80 -52.05 38.39
N LYS A 3 19.48 -51.82 38.51
CA LYS A 3 18.68 -50.94 37.65
C LYS A 3 18.93 -49.48 38.02
N ILE A 4 19.35 -48.67 37.05
CA ILE A 4 19.37 -47.20 37.13
C ILE A 4 17.98 -46.71 36.71
N LYS A 5 17.22 -46.12 37.63
CA LYS A 5 16.06 -45.28 37.31
C LYS A 5 16.51 -43.82 37.45
N SER A 6 16.76 -43.18 36.32
CA SER A 6 17.18 -41.78 36.23
C SER A 6 15.96 -40.90 35.95
N HIS A 7 15.32 -40.39 37.01
CA HIS A 7 14.37 -39.28 36.94
C HIS A 7 14.46 -38.45 38.23
N LEU A 8 15.25 -37.37 38.19
CA LEU A 8 15.15 -36.16 39.02
C LEU A 8 16.16 -35.15 38.45
N LEU A 9 15.83 -34.36 37.42
CA LEU A 9 15.04 -33.13 37.49
C LEU A 9 15.42 -32.22 38.66
N LEU A 10 16.54 -31.49 38.51
CA LEU A 10 16.72 -30.19 39.17
C LEU A 10 17.82 -29.40 38.42
N LEU A 11 17.44 -28.71 37.35
CA LEU A 11 18.24 -27.58 36.85
C LEU A 11 17.39 -26.32 36.97
N ILE A 12 17.66 -25.61 38.06
CA ILE A 12 17.29 -24.24 38.30
C ILE A 12 18.01 -23.40 37.23
N LEU A 13 17.27 -22.94 36.22
CA LEU A 13 17.71 -21.86 35.35
C LEU A 13 16.78 -20.67 35.58
N THR A 14 17.33 -19.73 36.34
CA THR A 14 16.91 -18.35 36.56
C THR A 14 16.15 -17.73 35.38
N THR A 15 14.83 -17.61 35.51
CA THR A 15 14.04 -16.68 34.71
C THR A 15 14.15 -15.29 35.31
N PHE A 16 15.03 -14.48 34.71
CA PHE A 16 14.95 -13.02 34.84
C PHE A 16 13.62 -12.58 34.22
N ALA A 17 12.63 -12.31 35.06
CA ALA A 17 11.47 -11.53 34.67
C ALA A 17 11.93 -10.07 34.47
N PHE A 18 12.43 -9.74 33.28
CA PHE A 18 12.35 -8.36 32.82
C PHE A 18 10.87 -8.06 32.57
N GLY A 19 10.24 -7.48 33.58
CA GLY A 19 9.02 -6.71 33.39
C GLY A 19 9.34 -5.55 32.48
N ALA A 20 9.21 -5.75 31.17
CA ALA A 20 8.92 -4.66 30.28
C ALA A 20 7.48 -4.23 30.60
N CYS A 21 7.34 -3.21 31.47
CA CYS A 21 6.21 -2.31 31.37
C CYS A 21 6.20 -1.81 29.92
N GLN A 22 5.47 -2.49 29.05
CA GLN A 22 5.00 -1.92 27.81
C GLN A 22 4.11 -0.77 28.28
N LYS A 23 4.68 0.44 28.37
CA LYS A 23 3.88 1.64 28.56
C LYS A 23 2.77 1.54 27.53
N ASP A 24 1.52 1.57 27.99
CA ASP A 24 0.38 1.77 27.10
C ASP A 24 0.74 2.93 26.21
N ILE A 25 1.00 2.61 24.94
CA ILE A 25 1.26 3.64 23.94
C ILE A 25 -0.10 4.31 23.79
N VAL A 26 -0.24 5.47 24.41
CA VAL A 26 -1.37 6.37 24.21
C VAL A 26 -1.26 6.83 22.76
N PHE A 27 -1.94 6.12 21.86
CA PHE A 27 -1.98 6.47 20.45
C PHE A 27 -2.86 7.70 20.29
N VAL A 28 -2.21 8.83 20.01
CA VAL A 28 -2.84 10.10 19.63
C VAL A 28 -3.63 10.74 20.79
N GLU A 29 -3.32 12.00 21.13
CA GLU A 29 -4.27 12.82 21.87
C GLU A 29 -5.61 12.79 21.12
N GLY A 30 -6.64 12.16 21.70
CA GLY A 30 -7.97 12.16 21.09
C GLY A 30 -8.68 10.82 20.89
N SER A 31 -8.00 9.68 21.05
CA SER A 31 -8.56 8.36 20.67
C SER A 31 -9.40 7.67 21.77
N GLY A 32 -9.50 8.25 22.96
CA GLY A 32 -10.43 7.80 24.01
C GLY A 32 -11.86 8.32 23.80
N PRO A 33 -12.88 7.74 24.47
CA PRO A 33 -14.23 8.28 24.47
C PRO A 33 -14.21 9.72 25.00
N GLY A 34 -14.41 10.71 24.12
CA GLY A 34 -14.36 12.14 24.47
C GLY A 34 -13.08 12.89 24.08
N GLY A 35 -12.17 12.27 23.34
CA GLY A 35 -10.97 12.94 22.82
C GLY A 35 -11.25 13.82 21.59
N THR A 36 -10.50 14.92 21.45
CA THR A 36 -10.59 15.84 20.31
C THR A 36 -10.17 15.14 19.01
N LYS A 37 -10.93 15.35 17.93
CA LYS A 37 -10.65 14.79 16.60
C LYS A 37 -9.18 15.06 16.19
N PRO A 38 -8.39 14.05 15.77
CA PRO A 38 -7.08 14.28 15.17
C PRO A 38 -7.21 15.18 13.94
N ALA A 39 -6.38 16.21 13.83
CA ALA A 39 -6.46 17.21 12.78
C ALA A 39 -6.17 16.63 11.37
N THR A 40 -5.35 15.58 11.31
CA THR A 40 -5.01 14.83 10.09
C THR A 40 -4.83 13.36 10.42
N ASN A 41 -5.56 12.47 9.75
CA ASN A 41 -5.35 11.03 9.87
C ASN A 41 -4.19 10.62 8.96
N ILE A 42 -2.96 10.79 9.43
CA ILE A 42 -1.78 10.41 8.66
C ILE A 42 -1.73 8.88 8.60
N THR A 43 -1.87 8.33 7.40
CA THR A 43 -1.71 6.90 7.18
C THR A 43 -0.24 6.50 7.30
N LYS A 44 0.07 5.48 8.11
CA LYS A 44 1.44 4.98 8.36
C LYS A 44 1.45 3.48 8.57
N MET A 45 2.52 2.82 8.12
CA MET A 45 2.80 1.41 8.43
C MET A 45 4.30 1.20 8.60
N SER A 46 4.70 0.40 9.58
CA SER A 46 6.11 0.06 9.82
C SER A 46 6.23 -1.26 10.57
N ALA A 47 7.33 -1.99 10.38
CA ALA A 47 7.71 -3.16 11.19
C ALA A 47 9.21 -3.39 11.15
N LYS A 48 9.73 -4.22 12.06
CA LYS A 48 11.08 -4.78 11.93
C LYS A 48 11.02 -6.09 11.15
N VAL A 49 11.82 -6.18 10.09
CA VAL A 49 12.04 -7.42 9.32
C VAL A 49 13.42 -7.93 9.67
N ASP A 50 13.48 -9.10 10.32
CA ASP A 50 14.71 -9.67 10.88
C ASP A 50 15.48 -8.67 11.77
N GLY A 51 14.73 -7.87 12.54
CA GLY A 51 15.27 -6.85 13.43
C GLY A 51 15.58 -5.48 12.78
N VAL A 52 15.54 -5.38 11.44
CA VAL A 52 15.76 -4.12 10.70
C VAL A 52 14.44 -3.39 10.50
N LEU A 53 14.36 -2.13 10.95
CA LEU A 53 13.16 -1.31 10.78
C LEU A 53 12.91 -1.00 9.30
N VAL A 54 11.69 -1.29 8.85
CA VAL A 54 11.12 -0.92 7.56
C VAL A 54 9.95 0.04 7.83
N GLU A 55 10.10 1.29 7.41
CA GLU A 55 9.03 2.30 7.45
C GLU A 55 8.48 2.48 6.03
N CYS A 56 7.18 2.29 5.87
CA CYS A 56 6.52 2.43 4.57
C CYS A 56 6.40 3.90 4.18
N ASP A 57 6.75 4.20 2.92
CA ASP A 57 6.57 5.52 2.30
C ASP A 57 5.08 5.75 1.98
N LEU A 58 4.34 4.68 1.68
CA LEU A 58 2.91 4.70 1.43
C LEU A 58 2.24 3.56 2.19
N ALA A 59 1.08 3.81 2.80
CA ALA A 59 0.17 2.76 3.22
C ALA A 59 -1.27 3.14 2.88
N TYR A 60 -2.14 2.16 2.67
CA TYR A 60 -3.55 2.39 2.38
C TYR A 60 -4.38 1.12 2.65
N ALA A 61 -5.70 1.28 2.64
CA ALA A 61 -6.63 0.17 2.63
C ALA A 61 -7.52 0.19 1.39
N GLN A 62 -7.89 -1.00 0.90
CA GLN A 62 -8.88 -1.20 -0.15
C GLN A 62 -10.01 -2.07 0.39
N LYS A 63 -11.26 -1.71 0.06
CA LYS A 63 -12.44 -2.52 0.38
C LYS A 63 -13.00 -3.07 -0.93
N TRP A 64 -13.29 -4.36 -0.99
CA TRP A 64 -13.94 -4.94 -2.17
C TRP A 64 -15.45 -4.77 -2.11
N THR A 65 -16.06 -4.29 -3.19
CA THR A 65 -17.52 -4.12 -3.28
C THR A 65 -18.22 -5.48 -3.24
N GLY A 66 -19.25 -5.61 -2.40
CA GLY A 66 -20.06 -6.83 -2.30
C GLY A 66 -19.48 -7.93 -1.40
N GLN A 67 -18.25 -7.78 -0.91
CA GLN A 67 -17.66 -8.65 0.10
C GLN A 67 -17.25 -7.80 1.31
N LYS A 68 -17.32 -8.36 2.52
CA LYS A 68 -16.77 -7.72 3.71
C LYS A 68 -15.24 -7.86 3.78
N ALA A 69 -14.59 -7.79 2.62
CA ALA A 69 -13.17 -7.99 2.49
C ALA A 69 -12.43 -6.65 2.50
N ILE A 70 -11.34 -6.60 3.25
CA ILE A 70 -10.45 -5.44 3.31
C ILE A 70 -9.02 -5.90 3.07
N GLN A 71 -8.30 -5.15 2.24
CA GLN A 71 -6.87 -5.26 2.09
C GLN A 71 -6.21 -4.06 2.74
N ILE A 72 -5.09 -4.25 3.42
CA ILE A 72 -4.19 -3.16 3.82
C ILE A 72 -2.85 -3.42 3.17
N ASN A 73 -2.28 -2.41 2.53
CA ASN A 73 -0.96 -2.49 1.93
C ASN A 73 -0.05 -1.39 2.51
N GLY A 74 1.23 -1.71 2.66
CA GLY A 74 2.29 -0.77 2.97
C GLY A 74 3.47 -0.98 2.04
N PHE A 75 4.02 0.08 1.46
CA PHE A 75 5.07 0.05 0.46
C PHE A 75 6.30 0.82 0.94
N LYS A 76 7.47 0.20 0.85
CA LYS A 76 8.78 0.81 1.05
C LYS A 76 9.72 0.28 -0.04
N ASN A 77 9.88 0.96 -1.18
CA ASN A 77 10.59 0.36 -2.31
C ASN A 77 11.99 -0.22 -1.92
N PRO A 78 12.29 -1.50 -2.24
CA PRO A 78 11.51 -2.48 -3.02
C PRO A 78 10.66 -3.44 -2.18
N GLN A 79 10.46 -3.16 -0.91
CA GLN A 79 9.75 -3.96 0.08
C GLN A 79 8.26 -3.60 0.16
N ALA A 80 7.42 -4.55 0.58
CA ALA A 80 6.00 -4.30 0.86
C ALA A 80 5.45 -5.22 1.96
N PHE A 81 4.39 -4.76 2.63
CA PHE A 81 3.53 -5.54 3.50
C PHE A 81 2.12 -5.57 2.89
N ALA A 82 1.47 -6.72 2.94
CA ALA A 82 0.09 -6.88 2.48
C ALA A 82 -0.70 -7.72 3.48
N PHE A 83 -1.87 -7.23 3.88
CA PHE A 83 -2.82 -7.93 4.73
C PHE A 83 -4.15 -8.05 4.01
N THR A 84 -4.76 -9.23 4.04
CA THR A 84 -6.09 -9.45 3.49
C THR A 84 -6.97 -10.08 4.55
N TRP A 85 -8.18 -9.57 4.70
CA TRP A 85 -9.23 -10.21 5.49
C TRP A 85 -10.44 -10.45 4.62
N ASP A 86 -10.95 -11.66 4.64
CA ASP A 86 -12.29 -12.00 4.19
C ASP A 86 -13.25 -11.85 5.38
N ASP A 87 -14.25 -10.98 5.28
CA ASP A 87 -15.27 -10.79 6.33
C ASP A 87 -14.71 -10.33 7.69
N ILE A 88 -13.99 -9.20 7.67
CA ILE A 88 -13.43 -8.56 8.86
C ILE A 88 -14.50 -8.30 9.94
N LYS A 89 -14.28 -8.86 11.14
CA LYS A 89 -15.19 -8.75 12.30
C LYS A 89 -15.04 -7.48 13.14
N GLY A 90 -14.01 -6.68 12.84
CA GLY A 90 -13.72 -5.41 13.48
C GLY A 90 -12.54 -5.44 14.44
N VAL A 91 -12.72 -4.91 15.65
CA VAL A 91 -11.67 -4.91 16.68
C VAL A 91 -11.46 -6.35 17.17
N GLY A 92 -10.20 -6.79 17.24
CA GLY A 92 -9.89 -8.17 17.60
C GLY A 92 -8.46 -8.56 17.28
N THR A 93 -8.13 -9.81 17.60
CA THR A 93 -6.87 -10.44 17.19
C THR A 93 -7.17 -11.49 16.14
N TYR A 94 -6.49 -11.39 15.01
CA TYR A 94 -6.62 -12.25 13.84
C TYR A 94 -5.35 -13.08 13.71
N ASN A 95 -5.48 -14.34 13.30
CA ASN A 95 -4.33 -15.16 12.96
C ASN A 95 -3.78 -14.69 11.61
N ALA A 96 -2.49 -14.36 11.55
CA ALA A 96 -1.86 -13.85 10.33
C ALA A 96 -1.73 -14.91 9.22
N ALA A 97 -1.89 -16.19 9.55
CA ALA A 97 -1.74 -17.34 8.65
C ALA A 97 -3.06 -18.07 8.39
N ASP A 98 -4.20 -17.41 8.60
CA ASP A 98 -5.52 -17.99 8.35
C ASP A 98 -5.90 -17.82 6.86
N ILE A 99 -6.76 -18.70 6.37
CA ILE A 99 -7.35 -18.56 5.02
C ILE A 99 -8.22 -17.31 4.92
N VAL A 100 -8.85 -16.93 6.05
CA VAL A 100 -9.75 -15.78 6.16
C VAL A 100 -9.00 -14.49 6.49
N SER A 101 -7.81 -14.59 7.10
CA SER A 101 -6.96 -13.44 7.39
C SER A 101 -5.51 -13.81 7.14
N ASN A 102 -4.91 -13.26 6.08
CA ASN A 102 -3.54 -13.53 5.72
C ASN A 102 -2.67 -12.28 5.79
N ALA A 103 -1.39 -12.48 6.09
CA ALA A 103 -0.36 -11.47 5.96
C ALA A 103 0.76 -11.98 5.07
N ALA A 104 1.36 -11.06 4.32
CA ALA A 104 2.53 -11.30 3.52
C ALA A 104 3.52 -10.14 3.64
N TYR A 105 4.78 -10.46 3.38
CA TYR A 105 5.86 -9.52 3.21
C TYR A 105 6.60 -9.83 1.91
N THR A 106 6.83 -8.83 1.08
CA THR A 106 7.62 -8.97 -0.15
C THR A 106 8.93 -8.22 0.05
N ALA A 107 10.06 -8.92 -0.11
CA ALA A 107 11.38 -8.32 0.08
C ALA A 107 11.86 -7.52 -1.13
N ASN A 108 11.38 -7.87 -2.32
CA ASN A 108 11.70 -7.22 -3.58
C ASN A 108 10.52 -7.33 -4.56
N MET A 109 9.84 -6.22 -4.79
CA MET A 109 8.67 -6.13 -5.68
C MET A 109 9.01 -6.25 -7.16
N LEU A 110 10.29 -6.18 -7.56
CA LEU A 110 10.68 -6.42 -8.96
C LEU A 110 10.56 -7.89 -9.36
N ASP A 111 10.61 -8.79 -8.38
CA ASP A 111 10.43 -10.23 -8.58
C ASP A 111 9.60 -10.82 -7.42
N PRO A 112 8.29 -10.55 -7.41
CA PRO A 112 7.43 -10.89 -6.30
C PRO A 112 7.18 -12.40 -6.20
N LEU A 113 7.42 -13.18 -7.26
CA LEU A 113 7.23 -14.64 -7.21
C LEU A 113 8.25 -15.30 -6.27
N ASP A 114 9.52 -14.90 -6.40
CA ASP A 114 10.60 -15.48 -5.60
C ASP A 114 10.79 -14.76 -4.25
N ASN A 115 10.33 -13.51 -4.15
CA ASN A 115 10.56 -12.65 -2.99
C ASN A 115 9.34 -12.41 -2.09
N SER A 116 8.23 -13.12 -2.31
CA SER A 116 7.07 -13.05 -1.42
C SER A 116 7.11 -14.11 -0.34
N TYR A 117 6.95 -13.66 0.90
CA TYR A 117 6.93 -14.47 2.11
C TYR A 117 5.52 -14.41 2.69
N PHE A 118 4.88 -15.56 2.82
CA PHE A 118 3.52 -15.67 3.37
C PHE A 118 3.59 -16.10 4.83
N ALA A 119 2.76 -15.49 5.68
CA ALA A 119 2.73 -15.84 7.10
C ALA A 119 2.38 -17.33 7.30
N GLU A 120 3.23 -18.04 8.04
CA GLU A 120 2.96 -19.39 8.55
C GLU A 120 2.36 -19.35 9.96
N SER A 121 2.65 -18.29 10.71
CA SER A 121 2.17 -18.10 12.08
C SER A 121 2.28 -16.64 12.46
N GLY A 122 1.48 -16.19 13.44
CA GLY A 122 1.54 -14.84 13.96
C GLY A 122 0.17 -14.24 14.16
N THR A 123 0.14 -12.95 14.47
CA THR A 123 -1.11 -12.24 14.74
C THR A 123 -1.14 -10.86 14.10
N ILE A 124 -2.34 -10.44 13.73
CA ILE A 124 -2.68 -9.06 13.43
C ILE A 124 -3.72 -8.62 14.45
N LYS A 125 -3.42 -7.60 15.24
CA LYS A 125 -4.31 -7.08 16.28
C LYS A 125 -4.86 -5.73 15.86
N ILE A 126 -6.17 -5.66 15.65
CA ILE A 126 -6.90 -4.44 15.36
C ILE A 126 -7.40 -3.86 16.67
N THR A 127 -6.94 -2.67 17.04
CA THR A 127 -7.34 -1.95 18.26
C THR A 127 -8.41 -0.89 17.97
N THR A 128 -8.51 -0.42 16.74
CA THR A 128 -9.54 0.54 16.32
C THR A 128 -10.00 0.19 14.92
N TYR A 129 -11.32 0.12 14.72
CA TYR A 129 -11.92 0.00 13.39
C TYR A 129 -13.27 0.73 13.36
N ASN A 130 -13.36 1.77 12.55
CA ASN A 130 -14.59 2.52 12.33
C ASN A 130 -14.65 3.02 10.87
N SER A 131 -15.58 3.91 10.55
CA SER A 131 -15.73 4.42 9.18
C SER A 131 -14.54 5.26 8.69
N LYS A 132 -13.68 5.74 9.60
CA LYS A 132 -12.62 6.71 9.30
C LYS A 132 -11.21 6.16 9.42
N VAL A 133 -10.99 5.17 10.28
CA VAL A 133 -9.64 4.68 10.55
C VAL A 133 -9.63 3.21 10.95
N ILE A 134 -8.57 2.52 10.59
CA ILE A 134 -8.18 1.22 11.14
C ILE A 134 -6.78 1.31 11.74
N ILE A 135 -6.63 0.91 13.00
CA ILE A 135 -5.38 0.98 13.76
C ILE A 135 -5.08 -0.40 14.32
N GLY A 136 -3.82 -0.81 14.26
CA GLY A 136 -3.42 -2.09 14.80
C GLY A 136 -1.92 -2.30 14.89
N THR A 137 -1.58 -3.47 15.39
CA THR A 137 -0.22 -4.02 15.46
C THR A 137 -0.16 -5.37 14.80
N PHE A 138 1.02 -5.81 14.40
CA PHE A 138 1.21 -7.14 13.83
C PHE A 138 2.59 -7.70 14.16
N GLU A 139 2.65 -9.02 14.22
CA GLU A 139 3.89 -9.78 14.29
C GLU A 139 3.63 -11.15 13.66
N PHE A 140 4.53 -11.62 12.82
CA PHE A 140 4.39 -12.93 12.18
C PHE A 140 5.72 -13.48 11.69
N LYS A 141 5.77 -14.80 11.56
CA LYS A 141 6.81 -15.52 10.85
C LYS A 141 6.28 -15.84 9.46
N ALA A 142 7.00 -15.41 8.42
CA ALA A 142 6.64 -15.65 7.03
C ALA A 142 7.68 -16.50 6.30
N VAL A 143 7.24 -17.27 5.32
CA VAL A 143 8.05 -18.22 4.55
C VAL A 143 7.76 -18.08 3.06
N ASN A 144 8.80 -18.11 2.22
CA ASN A 144 8.64 -18.13 0.76
C ASN A 144 8.60 -19.57 0.21
N THR A 145 8.46 -19.73 -1.10
CA THR A 145 8.39 -21.05 -1.76
C THR A 145 9.64 -21.89 -1.60
N ASP A 146 10.80 -21.26 -1.36
CA ASP A 146 12.08 -21.95 -1.14
C ASP A 146 12.31 -22.34 0.34
N GLY A 147 11.37 -22.00 1.23
CA GLY A 147 11.50 -22.25 2.67
C GLY A 147 12.33 -21.21 3.42
N ALA A 148 12.74 -20.10 2.78
CA ALA A 148 13.41 -19.00 3.44
C ALA A 148 12.45 -18.29 4.39
N ILE A 149 12.94 -17.91 5.57
CA ILE A 149 12.11 -17.38 6.67
C ILE A 149 12.39 -15.88 6.85
N LYS A 150 11.33 -15.10 7.09
CA LYS A 150 11.37 -13.73 7.60
C LYS A 150 10.62 -13.60 8.91
N ASN A 151 11.23 -12.94 9.88
CA ASN A 151 10.60 -12.60 11.15
C ASN A 151 10.15 -11.14 11.14
N ILE A 152 8.84 -10.93 11.17
CA ILE A 152 8.22 -9.61 11.18
C ILE A 152 7.78 -9.33 12.62
N THR A 153 8.39 -8.33 13.26
CA THR A 153 8.13 -7.98 14.65
C THR A 153 7.88 -6.49 14.81
N GLU A 154 7.28 -6.09 15.94
CA GLU A 154 7.01 -4.67 16.26
C GLU A 154 6.22 -3.94 15.16
N GLY A 155 5.39 -4.69 14.41
CA GLY A 155 4.58 -4.14 13.34
C GLY A 155 3.46 -3.27 13.88
N ARG A 156 3.22 -2.14 13.22
CA ARG A 156 2.14 -1.20 13.54
C ARG A 156 1.61 -0.54 12.29
N PHE A 157 0.33 -0.20 12.31
CA PHE A 157 -0.31 0.57 11.25
C PHE A 157 -1.42 1.48 11.79
N VAL A 158 -1.59 2.61 11.10
CA VAL A 158 -2.73 3.53 11.20
C VAL A 158 -3.12 3.80 9.76
N ILE A 159 -4.31 3.40 9.34
CA ILE A 159 -4.77 3.60 7.97
C ILE A 159 -6.05 4.43 7.99
N ASN A 160 -6.02 5.58 7.31
CA ASN A 160 -7.21 6.36 7.04
C ASN A 160 -8.13 5.59 6.07
N LEU A 161 -9.39 5.43 6.46
CA LEU A 161 -10.45 4.78 5.69
C LEU A 161 -11.46 5.79 5.13
N GLU A 162 -11.34 7.07 5.48
CA GLU A 162 -12.12 8.12 4.83
C GLU A 162 -11.74 8.14 3.35
N LYS A 163 -12.76 8.31 2.50
CA LYS A 163 -12.66 8.20 1.05
C LYS A 163 -11.73 9.26 0.44
N ASP A 164 -11.44 10.29 1.22
CA ASP A 164 -10.45 11.30 0.93
C ASP A 164 -9.13 10.79 1.48
N LEU A 165 -8.41 10.00 0.67
CA LEU A 165 -6.95 9.99 0.78
C LEU A 165 -6.50 11.42 0.47
N VAL A 166 -6.58 12.29 1.47
CA VAL A 166 -5.81 13.53 1.50
C VAL A 166 -4.38 13.04 1.72
N LEU A 167 -3.73 12.68 0.62
CA LEU A 167 -2.28 12.60 0.56
C LEU A 167 -1.79 14.00 0.89
N ASP A 168 -0.76 14.10 1.73
CA ASP A 168 -0.34 15.36 2.36
C ASP A 168 -0.37 16.51 1.35
N GLN A 169 -1.19 17.53 1.61
CA GLN A 169 -1.48 18.65 0.70
C GLN A 169 -0.30 19.62 0.54
N ASP A 170 0.93 19.21 0.84
CA ASP A 170 2.09 20.10 0.84
C ASP A 170 2.63 20.38 -0.58
N ASN A 171 1.88 19.97 -1.60
CA ASN A 171 2.23 20.10 -3.00
C ASN A 171 1.54 21.34 -3.61
N ASP A 172 1.65 22.50 -2.97
CA ASP A 172 0.88 23.73 -3.26
C ASP A 172 0.97 24.26 -4.72
N ASN A 173 1.77 23.63 -5.60
CA ASN A 173 1.88 23.97 -7.02
C ASN A 173 1.84 22.76 -7.97
N SER A 174 1.54 21.55 -7.49
CA SER A 174 1.40 20.39 -8.38
C SER A 174 0.13 20.54 -9.23
N THR A 175 0.26 20.35 -10.54
CA THR A 175 -0.87 20.36 -11.48
C THR A 175 -0.94 19.04 -12.21
N PHE A 176 -2.12 18.43 -12.28
CA PHE A 176 -2.36 17.24 -13.09
C PHE A 176 -3.75 17.32 -13.71
N SER A 177 -3.83 17.31 -15.04
CA SER A 177 -5.11 17.49 -15.73
C SER A 177 -5.12 16.83 -17.10
N VAL A 178 -6.32 16.52 -17.61
CA VAL A 178 -6.54 15.88 -18.92
C VAL A 178 -7.97 16.10 -19.39
N LYS A 179 -8.21 16.10 -20.70
CA LYS A 179 -9.55 15.96 -21.27
C LYS A 179 -9.88 14.49 -21.49
N ILE A 180 -10.94 14.02 -20.83
CA ILE A 180 -11.48 12.68 -21.01
C ILE A 180 -12.73 12.81 -21.87
N ASP A 181 -12.69 12.27 -23.09
CA ASP A 181 -13.73 12.47 -24.11
C ASP A 181 -14.11 13.95 -24.31
N GLY A 182 -13.09 14.81 -24.31
CA GLY A 182 -13.24 16.26 -24.48
C GLY A 182 -13.60 17.03 -23.21
N VAL A 183 -13.91 16.35 -22.09
CA VAL A 183 -14.24 17.00 -20.81
C VAL A 183 -12.99 17.20 -19.96
N GLN A 184 -12.66 18.47 -19.69
CA GLN A 184 -11.53 18.82 -18.82
C GLN A 184 -11.74 18.28 -17.40
N THR A 185 -10.76 17.52 -16.92
CA THR A 185 -10.68 17.03 -15.54
C THR A 185 -9.34 17.42 -14.95
N SER A 186 -9.35 18.00 -13.75
CA SER A 186 -8.15 18.31 -12.98
C SER A 186 -8.12 17.47 -11.72
N PHE A 187 -6.94 17.01 -11.32
CA PHE A 187 -6.69 16.20 -10.15
C PHE A 187 -5.88 17.03 -9.14
N LEU A 188 -6.28 16.97 -7.88
CA LEU A 188 -5.76 17.84 -6.82
C LEU A 188 -4.52 17.26 -6.14
N ASP A 189 -4.44 15.94 -6.02
CA ASP A 189 -3.39 15.27 -5.24
C ASP A 189 -2.50 14.43 -6.16
N ALA A 190 -1.58 15.08 -6.89
CA ALA A 190 -0.58 14.41 -7.71
C ALA A 190 0.70 14.13 -6.91
N GLN A 191 1.13 12.87 -6.85
CA GLN A 191 2.33 12.44 -6.13
C GLN A 191 3.17 11.46 -6.93
N ILE A 192 4.49 11.45 -6.72
CA ILE A 192 5.43 10.51 -7.33
C ILE A 192 5.74 9.39 -6.34
N VAL A 193 5.56 8.13 -6.76
CA VAL A 193 6.08 6.97 -6.03
C VAL A 193 7.35 6.50 -6.77
N ASP A 194 8.52 6.84 -6.25
CA ASP A 194 9.82 6.51 -6.88
C ASP A 194 10.35 5.13 -6.44
N ALA A 195 10.57 4.28 -7.45
CA ALA A 195 11.14 2.96 -7.31
C ALA A 195 12.05 2.56 -8.50
N GLY A 196 12.67 3.52 -9.19
CA GLY A 196 13.19 3.28 -10.56
C GLY A 196 12.06 3.22 -11.60
N ALA A 197 10.86 3.60 -11.18
CA ALA A 197 9.68 3.86 -11.98
C ALA A 197 9.06 5.16 -11.48
N ILE A 198 8.43 5.91 -12.38
CA ILE A 198 7.61 7.06 -12.03
C ILE A 198 6.16 6.61 -12.01
N ASN A 199 5.48 6.78 -10.88
CA ASN A 199 4.02 6.67 -10.81
C ASN A 199 3.43 7.99 -10.32
N ILE A 200 2.67 8.67 -11.17
CA ILE A 200 1.90 9.86 -10.85
C ILE A 200 0.45 9.46 -10.66
N ILE A 201 -0.06 9.61 -9.45
CA ILE A 201 -1.48 9.36 -9.14
C ILE A 201 -2.13 10.69 -8.84
N GLY A 202 -3.23 11.02 -9.52
CA GLY A 202 -4.07 12.18 -9.26
C GLY A 202 -5.46 11.77 -8.79
N ILE A 203 -5.98 12.49 -7.78
CA ILE A 203 -7.31 12.23 -7.21
C ILE A 203 -8.17 13.50 -7.28
N THR A 204 -9.46 13.36 -7.63
CA THR A 204 -10.47 14.41 -7.50
C THR A 204 -11.82 13.81 -7.12
N GLY A 205 -12.23 14.01 -5.87
CA GLY A 205 -13.44 13.36 -5.32
C GLY A 205 -13.31 11.85 -5.37
N ASN A 206 -14.22 11.17 -6.07
CA ASN A 206 -14.20 9.70 -6.21
C ASN A 206 -13.45 9.19 -7.45
N LYS A 207 -12.78 10.09 -8.19
CA LYS A 207 -12.08 9.77 -9.43
C LYS A 207 -10.59 9.68 -9.17
N THR A 208 -9.95 8.66 -9.72
CA THR A 208 -8.50 8.48 -9.69
C THR A 208 -7.99 8.37 -11.12
N PHE A 209 -6.87 9.04 -11.40
CA PHE A 209 -6.13 8.87 -12.64
C PHE A 209 -4.69 8.52 -12.27
N ALA A 210 -4.12 7.52 -12.93
CA ALA A 210 -2.73 7.17 -12.73
C ALA A 210 -1.97 7.14 -14.06
N LEU A 211 -0.72 7.56 -13.98
CA LEU A 211 0.26 7.48 -15.04
C LEU A 211 1.47 6.77 -14.47
N GLY A 212 1.95 5.74 -15.15
CA GLY A 212 3.16 5.03 -14.76
C GLY A 212 4.17 4.93 -15.89
N ILE A 213 5.45 5.03 -15.57
CA ILE A 213 6.59 4.80 -16.46
C ILE A 213 7.56 3.85 -15.74
N PHE A 214 7.55 2.58 -16.12
CA PHE A 214 8.56 1.62 -15.67
C PHE A 214 9.90 1.86 -16.38
N ASN A 215 11.01 1.63 -15.69
CA ASN A 215 12.37 1.87 -16.19
C ASN A 215 12.55 3.31 -16.69
N PHE A 216 12.10 4.27 -15.88
CA PHE A 216 12.21 5.68 -16.21
C PHE A 216 13.69 6.10 -16.29
N ASN A 217 14.10 6.62 -17.44
CA ASN A 217 15.50 6.95 -17.74
C ASN A 217 15.70 8.46 -18.01
N GLY A 218 14.82 9.30 -17.47
CA GLY A 218 14.86 10.76 -17.61
C GLY A 218 13.88 11.33 -18.65
N PRO A 219 14.02 12.62 -19.02
CA PRO A 219 13.16 13.27 -20.00
C PRO A 219 13.17 12.53 -21.35
N GLY A 220 12.00 12.42 -21.98
CA GLY A 220 11.83 11.62 -23.19
C GLY A 220 10.38 11.34 -23.53
N THR A 221 10.18 10.62 -24.63
CA THR A 221 8.87 10.10 -25.04
C THR A 221 8.79 8.62 -24.71
N TYR A 222 7.72 8.24 -24.03
CA TYR A 222 7.43 6.89 -23.61
C TYR A 222 6.12 6.45 -24.27
N ASP A 223 6.21 5.45 -25.15
CA ASP A 223 5.02 4.90 -25.81
C ASP A 223 4.21 4.07 -24.82
N VAL A 224 2.90 4.29 -24.83
CA VAL A 224 1.95 3.55 -24.02
C VAL A 224 1.43 2.38 -24.86
N THR A 225 1.76 1.16 -24.44
CA THR A 225 1.44 -0.08 -25.18
C THR A 225 0.38 -0.95 -24.49
N GLY A 226 -0.09 -0.52 -23.32
CA GLY A 226 -1.19 -1.13 -22.57
C GLY A 226 -0.83 -2.26 -21.61
N ALA A 227 0.46 -2.61 -21.49
CA ALA A 227 0.93 -3.51 -20.45
C ALA A 227 1.24 -2.73 -19.16
N ILE A 228 0.46 -2.99 -18.10
CA ILE A 228 0.53 -2.27 -16.81
C ILE A 228 1.83 -2.54 -16.05
N ASN A 229 2.65 -3.51 -16.45
CA ASN A 229 3.88 -3.89 -15.73
C ASN A 229 5.16 -3.83 -16.59
N THR A 230 5.05 -3.40 -17.86
CA THR A 230 6.18 -3.38 -18.79
C THR A 230 6.11 -2.12 -19.65
N GLY A 231 6.57 -0.99 -19.12
CA GLY A 231 6.72 0.27 -19.86
C GLY A 231 5.84 1.41 -19.38
N ALA A 232 5.32 2.22 -20.29
CA ALA A 232 4.45 3.35 -19.96
C ALA A 232 2.97 2.93 -19.98
N HIS A 233 2.19 3.38 -18.99
CA HIS A 233 0.76 3.09 -18.91
C HIS A 233 -0.04 4.25 -18.33
N LEU A 234 -1.33 4.29 -18.67
CA LEU A 234 -2.31 5.23 -18.13
C LEU A 234 -3.52 4.45 -17.63
N SER A 235 -4.11 4.87 -16.52
CA SER A 235 -5.36 4.30 -16.02
C SER A 235 -6.27 5.37 -15.44
N TYR A 236 -7.58 5.10 -15.49
CA TYR A 236 -8.61 6.00 -14.97
C TYR A 236 -9.72 5.20 -14.31
N ILE A 237 -10.03 5.56 -13.07
CA ILE A 237 -11.04 4.95 -12.22
C ILE A 237 -12.06 6.04 -11.91
N PRO A 238 -13.16 6.17 -12.69
CA PRO A 238 -14.18 7.18 -12.41
C PRO A 238 -15.01 6.89 -11.15
N ASP A 239 -15.05 5.63 -10.72
CA ASP A 239 -15.74 5.14 -9.53
C ASP A 239 -15.21 3.76 -9.10
N ILE A 240 -15.68 3.26 -7.96
CA ILE A 240 -15.21 2.03 -7.32
C ILE A 240 -15.45 0.74 -8.13
N ASN A 241 -16.31 0.77 -9.15
CA ASN A 241 -16.70 -0.41 -9.92
C ASN A 241 -16.16 -0.38 -11.35
N THR A 242 -15.49 0.71 -11.74
CA THR A 242 -15.13 0.97 -13.13
C THR A 242 -13.66 1.33 -13.21
N SER A 243 -12.90 0.59 -14.01
CA SER A 243 -11.49 0.89 -14.26
C SER A 243 -11.20 0.84 -15.75
N TYR A 244 -10.52 1.86 -16.27
CA TYR A 244 -10.06 1.94 -17.65
C TYR A 244 -8.54 1.87 -17.68
N HIS A 245 -7.99 1.09 -18.63
CA HIS A 245 -6.55 0.97 -18.84
C HIS A 245 -6.19 1.32 -20.26
N SER A 246 -5.03 1.96 -20.42
CA SER A 246 -4.53 2.33 -21.72
C SER A 246 -4.34 1.12 -22.63
N ILE A 247 -4.68 1.28 -23.90
CA ILE A 247 -4.33 0.33 -24.97
C ILE A 247 -3.34 0.96 -25.96
N SER A 248 -3.27 2.29 -26.00
CA SER A 248 -2.33 3.05 -26.80
C SER A 248 -2.18 4.46 -26.24
N GLY A 249 -1.09 5.13 -26.61
CA GLY A 249 -0.86 6.53 -26.23
C GLY A 249 0.60 6.89 -26.16
N LYS A 250 0.88 8.06 -25.58
CA LYS A 250 2.23 8.56 -25.33
C LYS A 250 2.26 9.37 -24.05
N ILE A 251 3.34 9.23 -23.31
CA ILE A 251 3.71 10.11 -22.21
C ILE A 251 5.00 10.82 -22.63
N ILE A 252 5.04 12.14 -22.50
CA ILE A 252 6.21 12.96 -22.83
C ILE A 252 6.66 13.65 -21.56
N VAL A 253 7.81 13.25 -21.03
CA VAL A 253 8.46 13.92 -19.91
C VAL A 253 9.39 14.98 -20.46
N THR A 254 9.09 16.25 -20.19
CA THR A 254 9.90 17.38 -20.67
C THR A 254 10.99 17.77 -19.67
N ALA A 255 10.75 17.56 -18.37
CA ALA A 255 11.72 17.79 -17.31
C ALA A 255 11.55 16.79 -16.16
N SER A 256 12.66 16.39 -15.55
CA SER A 256 12.72 15.64 -14.30
C SER A 256 13.95 16.15 -13.55
N THR A 257 13.75 16.77 -12.40
CA THR A 257 14.80 17.32 -11.54
C THR A 257 14.79 16.59 -10.19
N ALA A 258 15.49 17.12 -9.19
CA ALA A 258 15.33 16.64 -7.82
C ALA A 258 14.02 17.13 -7.16
N ASP A 259 13.38 18.15 -7.75
CA ASP A 259 12.25 18.86 -7.14
C ASP A 259 10.91 18.49 -7.79
N GLY A 260 10.92 17.94 -9.01
CA GLY A 260 9.70 17.43 -9.62
C GLY A 260 9.86 16.92 -11.04
N ILE A 261 8.73 16.58 -11.63
CA ILE A 261 8.60 16.08 -13.00
C ILE A 261 7.52 16.87 -13.76
N VAL A 262 7.80 17.21 -15.01
CA VAL A 262 6.91 17.97 -15.89
C VAL A 262 6.74 17.25 -17.21
N GLY A 263 5.53 17.25 -17.75
CA GLY A 263 5.27 16.62 -19.02
C GLY A 263 3.82 16.68 -19.49
N THR A 264 3.55 15.93 -20.55
CA THR A 264 2.24 15.79 -21.18
C THR A 264 1.94 14.34 -21.48
N PHE A 265 0.67 14.04 -21.74
CA PHE A 265 0.24 12.70 -22.14
C PHE A 265 -1.05 12.74 -22.95
N GLN A 266 -1.26 11.68 -23.71
CA GLN A 266 -2.48 11.41 -24.47
C GLN A 266 -2.59 9.91 -24.72
N GLY A 267 -3.79 9.42 -25.00
CA GLY A 267 -3.97 8.00 -25.28
C GLY A 267 -5.42 7.57 -25.38
N ILE A 268 -5.61 6.26 -25.55
CA ILE A 268 -6.91 5.61 -25.57
C ILE A 268 -6.94 4.61 -24.42
N LEU A 269 -7.96 4.71 -23.56
CA LEU A 269 -8.22 3.74 -22.51
C LEU A 269 -9.37 2.83 -22.91
N LYS A 270 -9.35 1.59 -22.42
CA LYS A 270 -10.41 0.60 -22.57
C LYS A 270 -10.91 0.15 -21.19
N LEU A 271 -12.21 -0.04 -21.06
CA LEU A 271 -12.83 -0.57 -19.83
C LEU A 271 -12.28 -1.97 -19.52
N GLN A 272 -11.91 -2.20 -18.25
CA GLN A 272 -11.39 -3.47 -17.72
C GLN A 272 -12.53 -4.49 -17.45
N ASP A 273 -13.45 -4.63 -18.39
CA ASP A 273 -14.41 -5.73 -18.43
C ASP A 273 -14.17 -6.50 -19.72
N SER A 274 -13.89 -7.81 -19.56
CA SER A 274 -13.54 -8.76 -20.63
C SER A 274 -14.53 -8.78 -21.81
N SER A 275 -15.75 -8.27 -21.64
CA SER A 275 -16.80 -8.31 -22.67
C SER A 275 -17.05 -7.00 -23.42
N THR A 276 -16.51 -5.86 -22.97
CA THR A 276 -16.90 -4.54 -23.48
C THR A 276 -15.85 -3.90 -24.42
N THR A 277 -16.33 -3.07 -25.35
CA THR A 277 -15.52 -2.25 -26.27
C THR A 277 -15.53 -0.77 -25.91
N THR A 278 -15.98 -0.42 -24.70
CA THR A 278 -16.05 0.98 -24.25
C THR A 278 -14.65 1.57 -24.18
N LEU A 279 -14.44 2.67 -24.90
CA LEU A 279 -13.18 3.40 -24.96
C LEU A 279 -13.35 4.79 -24.37
N LEU A 280 -12.26 5.31 -23.79
CA LEU A 280 -12.11 6.73 -23.45
C LEU A 280 -10.95 7.31 -24.24
N THR A 281 -11.13 8.51 -24.76
CA THR A 281 -10.08 9.26 -25.44
C THR A 281 -9.50 10.29 -24.48
N LEU A 282 -8.18 10.25 -24.31
CA LEU A 282 -7.43 11.19 -23.50
C LEU A 282 -6.71 12.18 -24.40
N THR A 283 -7.01 13.46 -24.24
CA THR A 283 -6.32 14.56 -24.94
C THR A 283 -5.87 15.62 -23.96
N GLU A 284 -4.87 16.41 -24.38
CA GLU A 284 -4.39 17.57 -23.62
C GLU A 284 -3.97 17.26 -22.17
N GLY A 285 -3.48 16.03 -21.92
CA GLY A 285 -2.97 15.64 -20.61
C GLY A 285 -1.70 16.41 -20.27
N LYS A 286 -1.62 16.94 -19.05
CA LYS A 286 -0.47 17.70 -18.53
C LYS A 286 -0.22 17.35 -17.06
N PHE A 287 1.05 17.28 -16.68
CA PHE A 287 1.47 17.15 -15.30
C PHE A 287 2.69 18.04 -15.00
N ASP A 288 2.69 18.66 -13.83
CA ASP A 288 3.83 19.30 -13.16
C ASP A 288 3.70 18.89 -11.69
N VAL A 289 4.53 17.95 -11.24
CA VAL A 289 4.35 17.28 -9.94
C VAL A 289 5.66 17.33 -9.18
N LYS A 290 5.60 17.72 -7.91
CA LYS A 290 6.76 17.76 -7.02
C LYS A 290 7.00 16.40 -6.35
N TYR A 291 8.27 16.11 -5.99
CA TYR A 291 8.64 14.92 -5.20
C TYR A 291 8.27 15.08 -3.74
#